data_AF-A0A1R0LI40-F1
#
_entry.id   AF-A0A1R0LI40-F1
#
_cell.length_a   1.000
_cell.length_b   1.000
_cell.length_c   1.000
_cell.angle_alpha   90.00
_cell.angle_beta   90.00
_cell.angle_gamma   90.00
#
_symmetry.space_group_name_H-M   'P 1'
#
loop_
_entity.id
_entity.type
_entity.pdbx_description
1 polymer ?
#
loop_
_entity_poly.entity_id
_entity_poly.type
_entity_poly.pdbx_seq_one_letter_code
_entity_poly.pdbx_strand_id
1 'polypeptide(L)'
;MSLVLRRVRMPALAAGFALALLAAVPADARAAGGSYTYVTAAGQVVRVDEPQSDTCLPLPGAVRFSNDTTDTAFLYGDSSCGGGWALVGVGATWDAPTGVQAFGVRLGSTAQATRGAR
;
A
#
# COMPACT_ATOMS: atom_id res chain seq x y z
N MET A 1 -2.41 -44.14 70.07
CA MET A 1 -3.45 -44.02 69.03
C MET A 1 -4.08 -42.64 69.15
N SER A 2 -4.14 -41.91 68.01
CA SER A 2 -5.10 -40.85 67.65
C SER A 2 -4.41 -39.75 66.82
N LEU A 3 -4.46 -39.89 65.51
CA LEU A 3 -4.24 -38.79 64.55
C LEU A 3 -5.62 -38.29 64.12
N VAL A 4 -5.98 -37.09 64.56
CA VAL A 4 -7.24 -36.41 64.20
C VAL A 4 -7.08 -35.77 62.82
N LEU A 5 -8.03 -36.08 61.93
CA LEU A 5 -8.09 -35.60 60.56
C LEU A 5 -8.75 -34.20 60.45
N ARG A 6 -8.26 -33.42 59.47
CA ARG A 6 -8.92 -32.39 58.65
C ARG A 6 -9.15 -30.96 59.21
N ARG A 7 -8.65 -29.97 58.45
CA ARG A 7 -9.52 -28.99 57.73
C ARG A 7 -8.81 -28.23 56.57
N VAL A 8 -9.31 -28.51 55.36
CA VAL A 8 -9.54 -27.68 54.15
C VAL A 8 -8.98 -26.24 54.12
N ARG A 9 -8.28 -25.86 53.02
CA ARG A 9 -8.52 -24.64 52.16
C ARG A 9 -7.88 -24.81 50.75
N MET A 10 -8.71 -24.78 49.70
CA MET A 10 -8.38 -24.33 48.31
C MET A 10 -8.48 -22.79 48.27
N PRO A 11 -8.13 -22.04 47.18
CA PRO A 11 -7.48 -22.33 45.88
C PRO A 11 -6.37 -21.27 45.53
N ALA A 12 -5.99 -21.17 44.25
CA ALA A 12 -5.11 -20.18 43.59
C ALA A 12 -3.62 -20.58 43.56
N LEU A 13 -2.96 -20.64 42.42
CA LEU A 13 -2.78 -19.53 41.48
C LEU A 13 -2.72 -20.03 40.03
N ALA A 14 -3.55 -19.44 39.17
CA ALA A 14 -3.37 -19.51 37.73
C ALA A 14 -2.15 -18.66 37.34
N ALA A 15 -1.03 -19.31 37.03
CA ALA A 15 0.06 -18.73 36.24
C ALA A 15 -0.14 -19.24 34.81
N GLY A 16 -0.19 -18.47 33.74
CA GLY A 16 0.40 -17.17 33.47
C GLY A 16 0.76 -17.19 31.99
N PHE A 17 -0.23 -17.06 31.11
CA PHE A 17 0.03 -16.90 29.67
C PHE A 17 0.05 -15.41 29.34
N ALA A 18 1.23 -14.79 29.46
CA ALA A 18 1.48 -13.51 28.82
C ALA A 18 1.76 -13.78 27.34
N LEU A 19 0.70 -13.92 26.54
CA LEU A 19 0.77 -13.77 25.10
C LEU A 19 1.14 -12.31 24.82
N ALA A 20 2.42 -12.06 24.58
CA ALA A 20 2.87 -10.80 24.02
C ALA A 20 2.17 -10.64 22.67
N LEU A 21 1.15 -9.78 22.62
CA LEU A 21 0.59 -9.31 21.36
C LEU A 21 1.72 -8.60 20.63
N LEU A 22 2.31 -9.28 19.64
CA LEU A 22 3.00 -8.61 18.56
C LEU A 22 1.98 -7.68 17.94
N ALA A 23 2.05 -6.40 18.32
CA ALA A 23 1.31 -5.35 17.65
C ALA A 23 1.78 -5.36 16.20
N ALA A 24 1.00 -6.01 15.34
CA ALA A 24 1.05 -5.76 13.92
C ALA A 24 0.62 -4.31 13.75
N VAL A 25 1.58 -3.39 13.79
CA VAL A 25 1.34 -2.00 13.42
C VAL A 25 0.81 -2.07 11.99
N PRO A 26 -0.44 -1.65 11.73
CA PRO A 26 -0.90 -1.55 10.35
C PRO A 26 0.11 -0.65 9.64
N ALA A 27 0.64 -1.11 8.50
CA ALA A 27 1.51 -0.28 7.69
C ALA A 27 0.71 0.98 7.37
N ASP A 28 1.06 2.11 8.01
CA ASP A 28 0.37 3.36 7.80
C ASP A 28 0.41 3.65 6.30
N ALA A 29 -0.75 3.70 5.65
CA ALA A 29 -0.85 4.23 4.29
C ALA A 29 -0.45 5.70 4.37
N ARG A 30 0.80 5.98 4.03
CA ARG A 30 1.34 7.35 4.00
C ARG A 30 0.78 8.01 2.74
N ALA A 31 0.39 9.27 2.80
CA ALA A 31 0.10 10.00 1.57
C ALA A 31 1.42 10.32 0.87
N ALA A 32 1.49 10.08 -0.44
CA ALA A 32 2.51 10.66 -1.29
C ALA A 32 2.20 12.16 -1.36
N GLY A 33 2.94 12.96 -0.59
CA GLY A 33 2.67 14.39 -0.48
C GLY A 33 2.71 15.06 -1.85
N GLY A 34 1.86 16.05 -2.09
CA GLY A 34 1.74 16.71 -3.40
C GLY A 34 0.60 16.15 -4.23
N SER A 35 0.80 15.98 -5.54
CA SER A 35 -0.29 15.60 -6.46
C SER A 35 0.20 14.91 -7.71
N TYR A 36 -0.64 14.08 -8.35
CA TYR A 36 -0.43 13.70 -9.74
C TYR A 36 -1.57 14.22 -10.62
N THR A 37 -1.27 14.35 -11.92
CA THR A 37 -2.26 14.69 -12.94
C THR A 37 -2.18 13.67 -14.06
N TYR A 38 -3.32 13.24 -14.60
CA TYR A 38 -3.34 12.37 -15.78
C TYR A 38 -4.34 12.87 -16.81
N VAL A 39 -4.11 12.47 -18.06
CA VAL A 39 -5.00 12.74 -19.20
C VAL A 39 -5.50 11.41 -19.73
N THR A 40 -6.81 11.28 -19.93
CA THR A 40 -7.40 10.07 -20.53
C THR A 40 -7.29 10.10 -22.06
N ALA A 41 -7.51 8.95 -22.71
CA ALA A 41 -7.58 8.90 -24.18
C ALA A 41 -8.68 9.81 -24.76
N ALA A 42 -9.71 10.15 -23.99
CA ALA A 42 -10.76 11.10 -24.36
C ALA A 42 -10.36 12.58 -24.17
N GLY A 43 -9.13 12.85 -23.69
CA GLY A 43 -8.63 14.20 -23.42
C GLY A 43 -9.06 14.78 -22.08
N GLN A 44 -9.72 14.01 -21.22
CA GLN A 44 -10.09 14.48 -19.89
C GLN A 44 -8.85 14.59 -19.01
N VAL A 45 -8.65 15.76 -18.40
CA VAL A 45 -7.57 16.01 -17.44
C VAL A 45 -8.11 15.83 -16.03
N VAL A 46 -7.42 15.03 -15.21
CA VAL A 46 -7.78 14.78 -13.81
C VAL A 46 -6.56 14.98 -12.94
N ARG A 47 -6.75 15.73 -11.85
CA ARG A 47 -5.75 15.93 -10.79
C ARG A 47 -6.20 15.20 -9.54
N VAL A 48 -5.26 14.56 -8.87
CA VAL A 48 -5.46 13.91 -7.57
C VAL A 48 -4.44 14.47 -6.60
N ASP A 49 -4.94 15.10 -5.54
CA ASP A 49 -4.15 15.70 -4.47
C ASP A 49 -3.97 14.69 -3.32
N GLU A 50 -2.79 14.72 -2.71
CA GLU A 50 -2.37 13.88 -1.58
C GLU A 50 -2.74 12.38 -1.73
N PRO A 51 -2.37 11.75 -2.86
CA PRO A 51 -2.72 10.35 -3.11
C PRO A 51 -2.08 9.41 -2.10
N GLN A 52 -2.73 8.28 -1.82
CA GLN A 52 -2.18 7.26 -0.92
C GLN A 52 -0.96 6.56 -1.56
N SER A 53 0.15 6.49 -0.82
CA SER A 53 1.31 5.67 -1.15
C SER A 53 1.03 4.19 -0.93
N ASP A 54 1.80 3.35 -1.62
CA ASP A 54 1.82 1.89 -1.63
C ASP A 54 0.45 1.23 -1.90
N THR A 55 -0.49 2.02 -2.40
CA THR A 55 -1.88 1.64 -2.71
C THR A 55 -2.08 1.66 -4.21
N CYS A 56 -2.80 0.66 -4.74
CA CYS A 56 -3.21 0.65 -6.14
C CYS A 56 -4.38 1.62 -6.33
N LEU A 57 -4.15 2.66 -7.12
CA LEU A 57 -5.14 3.65 -7.49
C LEU A 57 -5.56 3.39 -8.94
N PRO A 58 -6.84 3.09 -9.21
CA PRO A 58 -7.31 2.83 -10.56
C PRO A 58 -7.28 4.12 -11.41
N LEU A 59 -6.94 3.97 -12.68
CA LEU A 59 -6.97 5.03 -13.69
C LEU A 59 -7.94 4.63 -14.81
N PRO A 60 -8.80 5.55 -15.29
CA PRO A 60 -9.71 5.30 -16.40
C PRO A 60 -9.00 5.43 -17.77
N GLY A 61 -7.87 4.74 -17.94
CA GLY A 61 -7.10 4.73 -19.19
C GLY A 61 -6.31 6.02 -19.43
N ALA A 62 -5.21 6.21 -18.70
CA ALA A 62 -4.33 7.36 -18.85
C ALA A 62 -3.38 7.19 -20.04
N VAL A 63 -3.31 8.23 -20.89
CA VAL A 63 -2.36 8.35 -22.00
C VAL A 63 -1.23 9.35 -21.71
N ARG A 64 -1.37 10.15 -20.66
CA ARG A 64 -0.32 11.02 -20.12
C ARG A 64 -0.44 11.06 -18.60
N PHE A 65 0.68 11.08 -17.90
CA PHE A 65 0.74 11.10 -16.44
C PHE A 65 1.88 12.01 -15.97
N SER A 66 1.58 13.03 -15.16
CA SER A 66 2.55 13.92 -14.52
C SER A 66 2.57 13.65 -13.02
N ASN A 67 3.76 13.48 -12.46
CA ASN A 67 3.96 13.15 -11.06
C ASN A 67 4.62 14.32 -10.32
N ASP A 68 3.83 15.12 -9.62
CA ASP A 68 4.31 16.18 -8.73
C ASP A 68 4.16 15.78 -7.25
N THR A 69 4.19 14.47 -6.97
CA THR A 69 4.19 13.95 -5.60
C THR A 69 5.61 13.77 -5.07
N THR A 70 5.75 13.42 -3.80
CA THR A 70 7.05 13.06 -3.19
C THR A 70 7.55 11.67 -3.54
N ASP A 71 6.71 10.84 -4.18
CA ASP A 71 6.96 9.41 -4.39
C ASP A 71 7.07 9.08 -5.88
N THR A 72 7.82 8.04 -6.24
CA THR A 72 7.85 7.55 -7.62
C THR A 72 6.54 6.85 -7.96
N ALA A 73 5.97 7.14 -9.12
CA ALA A 73 4.77 6.49 -9.62
C ALA A 73 5.11 5.30 -10.54
N PHE A 74 4.43 4.18 -10.33
CA PHE A 74 4.50 2.96 -11.12
C PHE A 74 3.18 2.82 -11.87
N LEU A 75 3.23 2.81 -13.21
CA LEU A 75 2.04 2.71 -14.06
C LEU A 75 1.82 1.27 -14.54
N TYR A 76 0.56 0.85 -14.55
CA TYR A 76 0.14 -0.53 -14.77
C TYR A 76 -0.88 -0.68 -15.88
N GLY A 77 -0.91 -1.87 -16.50
CA GLY A 77 -1.79 -2.20 -17.63
C GLY A 77 -3.22 -2.54 -17.26
N ASP A 78 -3.48 -2.72 -15.98
CA ASP A 78 -4.81 -3.00 -15.46
C ASP A 78 -5.08 -2.24 -14.15
N SER A 79 -6.35 -2.18 -13.77
CA SER A 79 -6.82 -1.46 -12.58
C SER A 79 -6.52 -2.17 -11.26
N SER A 80 -6.01 -3.40 -11.31
CA SER A 80 -5.49 -4.12 -10.15
C SER A 80 -3.99 -3.94 -9.94
N CYS A 81 -3.35 -3.10 -10.75
CA CYS A 81 -1.93 -2.87 -10.78
C CYS A 81 -1.10 -4.11 -11.15
N GLY A 82 -1.57 -4.87 -12.14
CA GLY A 82 -0.82 -5.91 -12.85
C GLY A 82 -0.22 -5.42 -14.17
N GLY A 83 0.67 -6.24 -14.74
CA GLY A 83 1.29 -5.98 -16.04
C GLY A 83 1.96 -4.60 -16.15
N GLY A 84 2.84 -4.22 -15.22
CA GLY A 84 3.47 -2.90 -15.15
C GLY A 84 4.21 -2.47 -16.43
N TRP A 85 4.21 -1.17 -16.74
CA TRP A 85 4.76 -0.63 -18.00
C TRP A 85 5.76 0.52 -17.83
N ALA A 86 5.62 1.36 -16.80
CA ALA A 86 6.42 2.58 -16.71
C ALA A 86 6.67 3.04 -15.27
N LEU A 87 7.81 3.73 -15.10
CA LEU A 87 8.20 4.46 -13.89
C LEU A 87 8.19 5.95 -14.19
N VAL A 88 7.50 6.72 -13.36
CA VAL A 88 7.43 8.18 -13.47
C VAL A 88 8.00 8.76 -12.18
N GLY A 89 9.24 9.26 -12.26
CA GLY A 89 9.90 9.92 -11.14
C GLY A 89 9.18 11.18 -10.68
N VAL A 90 9.59 11.71 -9.54
CA VAL A 90 9.11 13.00 -9.02
C VAL A 90 9.46 14.13 -9.98
N GLY A 91 8.49 14.99 -10.27
CA GLY A 91 8.56 16.08 -11.26
C GLY A 91 8.62 15.61 -12.71
N ALA A 92 8.47 14.32 -12.97
CA ALA A 92 8.53 13.77 -14.32
C ALA A 92 7.14 13.60 -14.93
N THR A 93 7.12 13.51 -16.25
CA THR A 93 5.93 13.18 -17.03
C THR A 93 6.19 11.95 -17.89
N TRP A 94 5.17 11.12 -18.01
CA TRP A 94 5.10 10.02 -18.94
C TRP A 94 4.05 10.31 -20.01
N ASP A 95 4.41 10.02 -21.25
CA ASP A 95 3.52 10.02 -22.40
C ASP A 95 3.42 8.59 -22.94
N ALA A 96 2.20 8.11 -23.15
CA ALA A 96 1.97 6.76 -23.61
C ALA A 96 2.45 6.56 -25.05
N PRO A 97 3.14 5.43 -25.35
CA PRO A 97 3.31 4.98 -26.71
C PRO A 97 1.95 4.78 -27.40
N THR A 98 1.93 4.85 -28.74
CA THR A 98 0.70 4.67 -29.52
C THR A 98 0.00 3.36 -29.17
N GLY A 99 -1.29 3.45 -28.80
CA GLY A 99 -2.12 2.29 -28.45
C GLY A 99 -1.97 1.80 -27.00
N VAL A 100 -1.11 2.43 -26.19
CA VAL A 100 -0.91 2.08 -24.78
C VAL A 100 -1.73 3.00 -23.88
N GLN A 101 -2.27 2.45 -22.79
CA GLN A 101 -2.93 3.20 -21.72
C GLN A 101 -2.54 2.59 -20.39
N ALA A 102 -2.40 3.42 -19.36
CA ALA A 102 -2.24 2.99 -17.98
C ALA A 102 -3.62 2.94 -17.29
N PHE A 103 -3.90 1.84 -16.60
CA PHE A 103 -5.17 1.61 -15.90
C PHE A 103 -5.02 1.54 -14.39
N GLY A 104 -3.79 1.57 -13.88
CA GLY A 104 -3.50 1.66 -12.46
C GLY A 104 -2.21 2.43 -12.20
N VAL A 105 -2.13 3.06 -11.04
CA VAL A 105 -0.90 3.67 -10.52
C VAL A 105 -0.67 3.24 -9.07
N ARG A 106 0.58 2.96 -8.71
CA ARG A 106 1.03 2.90 -7.33
C ARG A 106 2.11 3.93 -7.12
N LEU A 107 2.00 4.74 -6.07
CA LEU A 107 3.06 5.65 -5.66
C LEU A 107 3.84 5.01 -4.52
N GLY A 108 5.16 5.02 -4.57
CA GLY A 108 5.94 4.49 -3.46
C GLY A 108 7.43 4.47 -3.71
N SER A 109 8.18 4.07 -2.68
CA SER A 109 9.63 3.90 -2.79
C SER A 109 9.96 2.73 -3.74
N THR A 110 10.99 2.89 -4.57
CA THR A 110 11.45 1.90 -5.57
C THR A 110 11.83 0.52 -5.02
N ALA A 111 11.81 0.35 -3.69
CA ALA A 111 12.12 -0.90 -3.00
C ALA A 111 11.04 -1.99 -3.13
N GLN A 112 9.79 -1.66 -3.49
CA GLN A 112 8.73 -2.68 -3.60
C GLN A 112 8.70 -3.40 -4.96
N ALA A 113 9.15 -2.77 -6.04
CA ALA A 113 9.14 -3.36 -7.38
C ALA A 113 10.06 -4.59 -7.52
N THR A 114 11.07 -4.73 -6.65
CA THR A 114 12.01 -5.86 -6.65
C THR A 114 11.54 -7.06 -5.83
N ARG A 115 10.44 -6.95 -5.06
CA ARG A 115 9.98 -8.03 -4.18
C ARG A 115 8.95 -8.98 -4.82
N GLY A 116 8.48 -8.68 -6.04
CA GLY A 116 7.52 -9.51 -6.78
C GLY A 116 8.14 -10.44 -7.85
N ALA A 117 9.45 -10.35 -8.08
CA ALA A 117 10.17 -11.24 -8.99
C ALA A 117 10.87 -12.35 -8.20
N ARG A 118 10.11 -13.38 -7.80
CA ARG A 118 10.64 -14.69 -7.40
C ARG A 118 9.73 -15.79 -7.91
#